data_AF-A0A970L3P2-F1
#
_entry.id   AF-A0A970L3P2-F1
#
_cell.length_a   1.000
_cell.length_b   1.000
_cell.length_c   1.000
_cell.angle_alpha   90.00
_cell.angle_beta   90.00
_cell.angle_gamma   90.00
#
_symmetry.space_group_name_H-M   'P 1'
#
loop_
_entity.id
_entity.type
_entity.pdbx_description
1 polymer ?
#
loop_
_entity_poly.entity_id
_entity_poly.type
_entity_poly.pdbx_seq_one_letter_code
_entity_poly.pdbx_strand_id
1 'polypeptide(L)' 'MDETHAALQWAHERVDITPPLGLPMGGYASRGTTGCRAIEDRLQCDTLLLAQGKTRFLAPPWT' A
#
# COMPACT_ATOMS: atom_id res chain seq x y z
N MET A 1 20.40 15.77 -25.66
CA MET A 1 20.44 15.93 -24.18
C MET A 1 20.66 14.55 -23.62
N ASP A 2 21.70 14.37 -22.84
CA ASP A 2 22.10 13.10 -22.24
C ASP A 2 21.12 12.76 -21.10
N GLU A 3 20.27 11.74 -21.29
CA GLU A 3 19.24 11.33 -20.33
C GLU A 3 19.85 10.76 -19.01
N THR A 4 21.15 10.52 -18.99
CA THR A 4 21.91 9.94 -17.86
C THR A 4 21.96 10.84 -16.62
N HIS A 5 21.63 12.13 -16.75
CA HIS A 5 21.64 13.12 -15.66
C HIS A 5 20.26 13.63 -15.22
N ALA A 6 19.17 12.95 -15.59
CA ALA A 6 17.84 13.36 -15.15
C ALA A 6 17.71 13.29 -13.61
N ALA A 7 17.12 14.32 -13.01
CA ALA A 7 16.87 14.38 -11.58
C ALA A 7 15.86 13.31 -11.13
N LEU A 8 16.05 12.75 -9.94
CA LEU A 8 15.10 11.84 -9.32
C LEU A 8 13.85 12.62 -8.87
N GLN A 9 12.69 12.15 -9.29
CA GLN A 9 11.38 12.65 -8.89
C GLN A 9 10.70 11.60 -8.02
N TRP A 10 9.93 12.04 -7.03
CA TRP A 10 9.18 11.15 -6.15
C TRP A 10 7.78 11.69 -5.86
N ALA A 11 6.85 10.78 -5.60
CA ALA A 11 5.49 11.10 -5.15
C ALA A 11 5.04 10.06 -4.13
N HIS A 12 4.21 10.48 -3.18
CA HIS A 12 3.62 9.63 -2.15
C HIS A 12 2.12 9.89 -2.07
N GLU A 13 1.34 8.82 -2.01
CA GLU A 13 -0.11 8.86 -1.82
C GLU A 13 -0.50 7.84 -0.75
N ARG A 14 -1.47 8.20 0.10
CA ARG A 14 -2.02 7.33 1.13
C ARG A 14 -3.52 7.20 0.95
N VAL A 15 -4.02 5.97 1.01
CA VAL A 15 -5.45 5.66 0.89
C VAL A 15 -5.92 4.71 2.00
N ASP A 16 -7.13 4.95 2.51
CA ASP A 16 -7.81 4.06 3.45
C ASP A 16 -8.31 2.80 2.73
N ILE A 17 -7.90 1.64 3.22
CA ILE A 17 -8.30 0.32 2.70
C ILE A 17 -9.01 -0.51 3.77
N THR A 18 -9.54 0.13 4.82
CA THR A 18 -10.20 -0.56 5.93
C THR A 18 -11.42 -1.35 5.43
N PRO A 19 -11.45 -2.68 5.59
CA PRO A 19 -12.57 -3.48 5.14
C PRO A 19 -13.78 -3.28 6.07
N PRO A 20 -14.99 -3.67 5.64
CA PRO A 20 -16.18 -3.63 6.49
C PRO A 20 -16.04 -4.48 7.77
N LEU A 21 -16.73 -4.06 8.83
CA LEU A 21 -16.90 -4.87 10.03
C LEU A 21 -17.67 -6.17 9.73
N GLY A 22 -17.50 -7.17 10.59
CA GLY A 22 -18.13 -8.48 10.48
C GLY A 22 -17.35 -9.50 9.63
N LEU A 23 -16.24 -9.10 9.02
CA LEU A 23 -15.34 -10.01 8.32
C LEU A 23 -14.36 -10.70 9.28
N PRO A 24 -14.03 -11.98 9.09
CA PRO A 24 -12.99 -12.66 9.88
C PRO A 24 -11.62 -12.02 9.73
N MET A 25 -10.84 -12.02 10.82
CA MET A 25 -9.45 -11.55 10.81
C MET A 25 -8.52 -12.51 10.06
N GLY A 26 -7.71 -11.97 9.16
CA GLY A 26 -6.59 -12.70 8.55
C GLY A 26 -5.43 -12.90 9.52
N GLY A 27 -4.54 -13.87 9.23
CA GLY A 27 -3.26 -14.07 9.93
C GLY A 27 -3.27 -15.09 11.08
N TYR A 28 -4.37 -15.21 11.84
CA TYR A 28 -4.42 -16.11 13.01
C TYR A 28 -4.88 -17.54 12.70
N ALA A 29 -5.20 -17.85 11.44
CA ALA A 29 -5.84 -19.10 11.02
C ALA A 29 -7.09 -19.49 11.85
N SER A 30 -7.71 -18.52 12.51
CA SER A 30 -8.93 -18.72 13.28
C SER A 30 -10.08 -18.93 12.30
N ARG A 31 -10.58 -20.17 12.23
CA ARG A 31 -11.75 -20.53 11.42
C ARG A 31 -13.07 -20.09 12.04
N GLY A 32 -13.02 -19.37 13.17
CA GLY A 32 -14.20 -18.85 13.84
C GLY A 32 -14.95 -17.83 12.96
N THR A 33 -16.27 -17.83 13.07
CA THR A 33 -17.17 -16.93 12.32
C THR A 33 -17.29 -15.54 12.93
N THR A 34 -16.69 -15.30 14.11
CA THR A 34 -16.75 -14.00 14.78
C THR A 34 -15.84 -13.01 14.04
N GLY A 35 -16.42 -12.27 13.11
CA GLY A 35 -15.72 -11.18 12.44
C GLY A 35 -15.45 -9.97 13.33
N CYS A 36 -14.67 -9.02 12.81
CA CYS A 36 -14.32 -7.77 13.49
C CYS A 36 -15.56 -7.01 13.95
N ARG A 37 -15.55 -6.50 15.18
CA ARG A 37 -16.70 -5.79 15.78
C ARG A 37 -16.52 -4.28 15.90
N ALA A 38 -15.28 -3.82 15.83
CA ALA A 38 -14.92 -2.42 15.92
C ALA A 38 -13.63 -2.17 15.14
N ILE A 39 -13.41 -0.91 14.79
CA ILE A 39 -12.15 -0.41 14.22
C ILE A 39 -11.46 0.34 15.34
N GLU A 40 -10.29 -0.15 15.75
CA GLU A 40 -9.40 0.60 16.64
C GLU A 40 -8.63 1.63 15.82
N ASP A 41 -7.95 1.16 14.76
CA ASP A 41 -7.26 1.99 13.77
C ASP A 41 -7.62 1.57 12.35
N ARG A 42 -7.59 2.55 11.43
CA ARG A 42 -7.88 2.34 10.01
C ARG A 42 -6.68 1.73 9.30
N LEU A 43 -6.92 0.73 8.45
CA LEU A 43 -5.90 0.17 7.59
C LEU A 43 -5.59 1.13 6.45
N GLN A 44 -4.30 1.46 6.27
CA GLN A 44 -3.83 2.36 5.24
C GLN A 44 -2.98 1.61 4.22
N CYS A 45 -3.07 2.03 2.96
CA CYS A 45 -2.14 1.66 1.91
C CYS A 45 -1.36 2.90 1.50
N ASP A 46 -0.04 2.81 1.53
CA ASP A 46 0.87 3.84 1.06
C ASP A 46 1.45 3.43 -0.29
N THR A 47 1.42 4.34 -1.27
CA THR A 47 2.08 4.17 -2.57
C THR A 47 3.20 5.18 -2.70
N LEU A 48 4.41 4.70 -3.00
CA LEU A 48 5.57 5.53 -3.32
C LEU A 48 5.94 5.33 -4.80
N LEU A 49 5.96 6.42 -5.56
CA LEU A 49 6.42 6.43 -6.94
C LEU A 49 7.78 7.12 -7.03
N LEU A 50 8.70 6.49 -7.76
CA LEU A 50 10.01 7.05 -8.08
C LEU A 50 10.16 7.12 -9.60
N ALA A 51 10.69 8.22 -10.11
CA ALA A 51 10.96 8.38 -11.53
C ALA A 51 12.29 9.08 -11.77
N GLN A 52 13.01 8.66 -12.82
CA GLN A 52 14.21 9.34 -13.30
C GLN A 52 14.12 9.47 -14.82
N GLY A 53 13.93 10.70 -15.31
CA GLY A 53 13.62 10.94 -16.72
C GLY A 53 12.29 10.29 -17.11
N LYS A 54 12.31 9.37 -18.08
CA LYS A 54 11.11 8.62 -18.53
C LYS A 54 10.94 7.27 -17.81
N THR A 55 11.93 6.85 -17.04
CA THR A 55 11.90 5.58 -16.31
C THR A 55 11.12 5.75 -15.01
N ARG A 56 10.12 4.89 -14.79
CA ARG A 56 9.37 4.80 -13.54
C ARG A 56 9.80 3.54 -12.81
N PHE A 57 10.12 3.67 -11.52
CA PHE A 57 10.43 2.57 -10.63
C PHE A 57 9.21 2.33 -9.77
N LEU A 58 8.57 1.18 -9.98
CA LEU A 58 7.53 0.68 -9.10
C LEU A 58 8.21 -0.28 -8.13
N ALA A 59 7.97 -0.10 -6.83
CA ALA A 59 8.36 -1.12 -5.86
C ALA A 59 7.66 -2.44 -6.26
N PRO A 60 8.36 -3.58 -6.27
CA PRO A 60 7.72 -4.86 -6.53
C PRO A 60 6.59 -5.07 -5.50
N PRO A 61 5.45 -5.69 -5.90
CA PRO A 61 4.28 -5.81 -5.04
C PRO A 61 4.49 -6.65 -3.75
N TRP A 62 5.69 -7.22 -3.55
CA TRP A 62 6.04 -8.06 -2.41
C TRP A 62 7.56 -8.02 -2.17
N THR A 63 7.99 -7.07 -1.35
CA THR A 63 9.26 -7.09 -0.59
C THR A 63 8.97 -6.63 0.83
#